data_AF-A0A7C5GBN9-F1
#
_entry.id   AF-A0A7C5GBN9-F1
#
_cell.length_a   1.000
_cell.length_b   1.000
_cell.length_c   1.000
_cell.angle_alpha   90.00
_cell.angle_beta   90.00
_cell.angle_gamma   90.00
#
_symmetry.space_group_name_H-M   'P 1'
#
loop_
_entity.id
_entity.type
_entity.pdbx_description
1 polymer ?
#
loop_
_entity_poly.entity_id
_entity_poly.type
_entity_poly.pdbx_seq_one_letter_code
_entity_poly.pdbx_strand_id
1 'polypeptide(L)'
;NYKEKGWRSDIKNIGYDLLQLNHYALRSAESYLIKRQRGRALHVDRSIGLNYWIRMDWSDHKDVTIQRNLPRLEAELARLMQDEELARLHAAGFAWHQAKAKELHENPEFEELYKNALTTRLSELDRAGFSLALDLES
;
A
#
# COMPACT_ATOMS: atom_id res chain seq x y z
N ASN A 1 -6.35 18.86 27.55
CA ASN A 1 -7.37 17.80 27.38
C ASN A 1 -7.21 17.17 25.98
N TYR A 2 -7.53 15.88 25.73
CA TYR A 2 -7.54 15.30 24.37
C TYR A 2 -8.47 16.09 23.43
N LYS A 3 -9.55 16.68 23.99
CA LYS A 3 -10.45 17.62 23.29
C LYS A 3 -9.75 18.88 22.77
N GLU A 4 -8.63 19.28 23.36
CA GLU A 4 -7.92 20.52 23.03
C GLU A 4 -6.61 20.28 22.28
N LYS A 5 -5.95 19.13 22.53
CA LYS A 5 -4.61 18.81 22.00
C LYS A 5 -4.62 17.67 20.98
N GLY A 6 -5.80 17.09 20.71
CA GLY A 6 -5.94 15.86 19.95
C GLY A 6 -5.53 14.62 20.76
N TRP A 7 -5.83 13.45 20.20
CA TRP A 7 -5.28 12.18 20.64
C TRP A 7 -4.16 11.80 19.69
N ARG A 8 -2.95 11.58 20.22
CA ARG A 8 -1.82 11.05 19.45
C ARG A 8 -1.16 9.91 20.20
N SER A 9 -0.75 8.90 19.47
CA SER A 9 0.12 7.87 20.00
C SER A 9 1.56 8.40 20.08
N ASP A 10 2.21 8.24 21.22
CA ASP A 10 3.63 8.46 21.46
C ASP A 10 4.24 7.23 22.16
N ILE A 11 5.56 7.17 22.27
CA ILE A 11 6.26 6.00 22.83
C ILE A 11 5.76 5.64 24.24
N LYS A 12 5.22 6.60 25.01
CA LYS A 12 4.72 6.37 26.37
C LYS A 12 3.32 5.77 26.41
N ASN A 13 2.57 5.81 25.30
CA ASN A 13 1.18 5.37 25.25
C ASN A 13 0.87 4.38 24.11
N ILE A 14 1.86 4.01 23.29
CA ILE A 14 1.74 2.92 22.31
C ILE A 14 1.70 1.57 23.05
N GLY A 15 0.56 0.88 22.95
CA GLY A 15 0.38 -0.47 23.50
C GLY A 15 0.75 -1.55 22.49
N TYR A 16 2.06 -1.76 22.24
CA TYR A 16 2.53 -2.88 21.40
C TYR A 16 2.09 -4.24 21.96
N ASP A 17 1.83 -4.33 23.26
CA ASP A 17 1.30 -5.52 23.95
C ASP A 17 -0.19 -5.79 23.66
N LEU A 18 -0.93 -4.82 23.09
CA LEU A 18 -2.37 -4.93 22.85
C LEU A 18 -2.68 -5.37 21.43
N LEU A 19 -2.34 -4.53 20.45
CA LEU A 19 -2.67 -4.76 19.05
C LEU A 19 -1.63 -4.11 18.15
N GLN A 20 -1.04 -4.90 17.26
CA GLN A 20 -0.26 -4.42 16.14
C GLN A 20 -1.08 -4.61 14.86
N LEU A 21 -1.48 -3.49 14.24
CA LEU A 21 -2.11 -3.49 12.91
C LEU A 21 -1.04 -3.22 11.86
N ASN A 22 -0.66 -4.27 11.13
CA ASN A 22 0.26 -4.11 10.01
C ASN A 22 -0.45 -3.37 8.87
N HIS A 23 0.06 -2.20 8.49
CA HIS A 23 -0.47 -1.42 7.38
C HIS A 23 0.44 -1.54 6.15
N TYR A 24 -0.02 -2.23 5.12
CA TYR A 24 0.70 -2.40 3.86
C TYR A 24 0.13 -1.46 2.79
N ALA A 25 0.73 -0.28 2.67
CA ALA A 25 0.26 0.76 1.74
C ALA A 25 0.49 0.41 0.25
N LEU A 26 1.47 -0.47 -0.01
CA LEU A 26 1.77 -1.08 -1.30
C LEU A 26 1.47 -2.59 -1.21
N ARG A 27 0.95 -3.16 -2.29
CA ARG A 27 0.61 -4.60 -2.39
C ARG A 27 1.44 -5.29 -3.47
N SER A 28 1.56 -4.64 -4.63
CA SER A 28 2.46 -4.97 -5.73
C SER A 28 2.79 -3.71 -6.51
N ALA A 29 3.77 -3.78 -7.42
CA ALA A 29 4.11 -2.70 -8.33
C ALA A 29 2.93 -2.35 -9.28
N GLU A 30 2.17 -3.35 -9.72
CA GLU A 30 1.00 -3.18 -10.58
C GLU A 30 -0.15 -2.49 -9.82
N SER A 31 -0.46 -2.92 -8.59
CA SER A 31 -1.43 -2.22 -7.74
C SER A 31 -1.02 -0.77 -7.44
N TYR A 32 0.28 -0.48 -7.43
CA TYR A 32 0.79 0.88 -7.28
C TYR A 32 0.47 1.75 -8.51
N LEU A 33 0.57 1.22 -9.73
CA LEU A 33 0.15 1.94 -10.94
C LEU A 33 -1.33 2.31 -10.90
N ILE A 34 -2.20 1.37 -10.53
CA ILE A 34 -3.65 1.62 -10.41
C ILE A 34 -3.92 2.66 -9.32
N LYS A 35 -3.16 2.64 -8.22
CA LYS A 35 -3.23 3.65 -7.17
C LYS A 35 -2.82 5.03 -7.66
N ARG A 36 -1.75 5.12 -8.46
CA ARG A 36 -1.32 6.36 -9.13
C ARG A 36 -2.40 6.87 -10.06
N GLN A 37 -2.98 6.01 -10.90
CA GLN A 37 -4.06 6.37 -11.82
C GLN A 37 -5.30 6.91 -11.09
N ARG A 38 -5.72 6.28 -9.99
CA ARG A 38 -6.88 6.75 -9.20
C ARG A 38 -6.62 8.08 -8.47
N GLY A 39 -5.35 8.40 -8.19
CA GLY A 39 -4.98 9.58 -7.40
C GLY A 39 -5.27 9.43 -5.90
N ARG A 40 -5.13 10.55 -5.17
CA ARG A 40 -5.37 10.63 -3.72
C ARG A 40 -6.84 10.91 -3.43
N ALA A 41 -7.40 10.20 -2.44
CA ALA A 41 -8.79 10.38 -2.01
C ALA A 41 -9.09 11.77 -1.42
N LEU A 42 -8.08 12.45 -0.85
CA LEU A 42 -8.25 13.72 -0.15
C LEU A 42 -7.66 14.92 -0.92
N HIS A 43 -6.75 14.72 -1.87
CA HIS A 43 -6.01 15.78 -2.56
C HIS A 43 -5.93 15.46 -4.05
N VAL A 44 -6.99 15.78 -4.78
CA VAL A 44 -7.17 15.40 -6.20
C VAL A 44 -6.13 16.03 -7.13
N ASP A 45 -5.50 17.13 -6.72
CA ASP A 45 -4.49 17.85 -7.53
C ASP A 45 -3.07 17.29 -7.37
N ARG A 46 -2.86 16.31 -6.47
CA ARG A 46 -1.54 15.73 -6.21
C ARG A 46 -1.46 14.28 -6.68
N SER A 47 -0.65 14.09 -7.72
CA SER A 47 -0.36 12.78 -8.29
C SER A 47 0.62 11.99 -7.39
N ILE A 48 0.47 10.67 -7.33
CA ILE A 48 1.29 9.79 -6.50
C ILE A 48 2.54 9.38 -7.30
N GLY A 49 3.70 9.97 -7.05
CA GLY A 49 4.94 9.68 -7.79
C GLY A 49 5.85 8.67 -7.10
N LEU A 50 7.08 8.52 -7.62
CA LEU A 50 8.11 7.61 -7.09
C LEU A 50 8.47 7.88 -5.62
N ASN A 51 8.39 9.13 -5.20
CA ASN A 51 8.50 9.58 -3.82
C ASN A 51 7.49 8.91 -2.87
N TYR A 52 6.31 8.51 -3.35
CA TYR A 52 5.39 7.68 -2.57
C TYR A 52 5.87 6.23 -2.46
N TRP A 53 6.39 5.67 -3.55
CA TRP A 53 6.95 4.31 -3.56
C TRP A 53 8.10 4.20 -2.56
N ILE A 54 9.09 5.10 -2.64
CA ILE A 54 10.27 5.12 -1.76
C ILE A 54 9.90 5.10 -0.27
N ARG A 55 8.88 5.87 0.14
CA ARG A 55 8.44 5.96 1.53
C ARG A 55 7.71 4.71 2.01
N MET A 56 7.04 3.98 1.12
CA MET A 56 6.12 2.91 1.47
C MET A 56 6.68 1.51 1.16
N ASP A 57 7.66 1.42 0.28
CA ASP A 57 8.32 0.18 -0.14
C ASP A 57 9.47 -0.18 0.79
N TRP A 58 9.16 -0.78 1.93
CA TRP A 58 10.14 -1.33 2.87
C TRP A 58 10.36 -2.84 2.64
N SER A 59 10.24 -3.29 1.39
CA SER A 59 10.31 -4.71 1.01
C SER A 59 11.71 -5.33 1.15
N ASP A 60 12.73 -4.53 1.44
CA ASP A 60 14.09 -4.99 1.80
C ASP A 60 14.10 -5.88 3.06
N HIS A 61 13.04 -5.81 3.88
CA HIS A 61 12.86 -6.64 5.08
C HIS A 61 11.72 -7.64 4.91
N LYS A 62 12.04 -8.94 5.05
CA LYS A 62 11.04 -10.00 5.03
C LYS A 62 10.43 -10.21 6.42
N ASP A 63 9.16 -9.87 6.56
CA ASP A 63 8.34 -10.21 7.72
C ASP A 63 7.22 -11.19 7.32
N VAL A 64 7.27 -12.41 7.86
CA VAL A 64 6.24 -13.46 7.64
C VAL A 64 5.35 -13.66 8.85
N THR A 65 5.48 -12.86 9.91
CA THR A 65 4.72 -13.03 11.16
C THR A 65 3.21 -12.94 10.95
N ILE A 66 2.75 -12.20 9.93
CA ILE A 66 1.33 -12.11 9.57
C ILE A 66 0.75 -13.45 9.08
N GLN A 67 1.60 -14.36 8.56
CA GLN A 67 1.18 -15.64 8.02
C GLN A 67 0.58 -16.58 9.08
N ARG A 68 0.78 -16.31 10.38
CA ARG A 68 0.08 -17.01 11.47
C ARG A 68 -1.44 -16.99 11.35
N ASN A 69 -1.99 -16.01 10.62
CA ASN A 69 -3.43 -15.87 10.39
C ASN A 69 -3.92 -16.58 9.10
N LEU A 70 -3.05 -17.20 8.30
CA LEU A 70 -3.42 -17.83 7.03
C LEU A 70 -4.58 -18.83 7.19
N PRO A 71 -4.58 -19.77 8.16
CA PRO A 71 -5.69 -20.70 8.30
C PRO A 71 -7.05 -20.03 8.54
N ARG A 72 -7.07 -18.93 9.32
CA ARG A 72 -8.30 -18.17 9.60
C ARG A 72 -8.74 -17.37 8.37
N LEU A 73 -7.79 -16.80 7.65
CA LEU A 73 -8.04 -16.09 6.39
C LEU A 73 -8.62 -17.02 5.34
N GLU A 74 -8.01 -18.18 5.12
CA GLU A 74 -8.43 -19.17 4.13
C GLU A 74 -9.82 -19.73 4.44
N ALA A 75 -10.11 -20.05 5.70
CA ALA A 75 -11.43 -20.52 6.11
C ALA A 75 -12.52 -19.47 5.86
N GLU A 76 -12.26 -18.22 6.20
CA GLU A 76 -13.23 -17.13 6.00
C GLU A 76 -13.38 -16.78 4.52
N LEU A 77 -12.29 -16.75 3.76
CA LEU A 77 -12.34 -16.55 2.32
C LEU A 77 -13.16 -17.66 1.65
N ALA A 78 -12.93 -18.93 2.00
CA ALA A 78 -13.70 -20.05 1.48
C ALA A 78 -15.18 -19.91 1.81
N ARG A 79 -15.53 -19.51 3.04
CA ARG A 79 -16.92 -19.24 3.45
C ARG A 79 -17.56 -18.12 2.64
N LEU A 80 -16.87 -17.00 2.43
CA LEU A 80 -17.37 -15.88 1.64
C LEU A 80 -17.56 -16.25 0.17
N MET A 81 -16.67 -17.07 -0.39
CA MET A 81 -16.76 -17.52 -1.79
C MET A 81 -17.86 -18.57 -2.04
N GLN A 82 -18.58 -19.02 -1.01
CA GLN A 82 -19.79 -19.83 -1.19
C GLN A 82 -20.99 -19.00 -1.68
N ASP A 83 -20.98 -17.69 -1.48
CA ASP A 83 -21.98 -16.79 -2.06
C ASP A 83 -21.64 -16.55 -3.54
N GLU A 84 -22.51 -17.03 -4.43
CA GLU A 84 -22.29 -16.99 -5.88
C GLU A 84 -22.14 -15.56 -6.42
N GLU A 85 -22.90 -14.60 -5.90
CA GLU A 85 -22.83 -13.21 -6.35
C GLU A 85 -21.54 -12.55 -5.85
N LEU A 86 -21.16 -12.81 -4.60
CA LEU A 86 -19.90 -12.31 -4.06
C LEU A 86 -18.69 -12.90 -4.80
N ALA A 87 -18.72 -14.21 -5.11
CA ALA A 87 -17.67 -14.86 -5.88
C ALA A 87 -17.58 -14.28 -7.30
N ARG A 88 -18.72 -14.04 -7.96
CA ARG A 88 -18.78 -13.40 -9.29
C ARG A 88 -18.21 -11.99 -9.25
N LEU A 89 -18.57 -11.18 -8.26
CA LEU A 89 -18.05 -9.82 -8.08
C LEU A 89 -16.55 -9.81 -7.77
N HIS A 90 -16.08 -10.75 -6.95
CA HIS A 90 -14.65 -10.92 -6.66
C HIS A 90 -13.86 -11.22 -7.94
N ALA A 91 -14.30 -12.21 -8.72
CA ALA A 91 -13.66 -12.57 -9.98
C ALA A 91 -13.67 -11.41 -10.99
N ALA A 92 -14.79 -10.70 -11.11
CA ALA A 92 -14.91 -9.52 -11.97
C ALA A 92 -13.96 -8.40 -11.54
N GLY A 93 -13.86 -8.11 -10.23
CA GLY A 93 -12.94 -7.11 -9.69
C GLY A 93 -11.47 -7.47 -9.92
N PHE A 94 -11.12 -8.75 -9.74
CA PHE A 94 -9.77 -9.25 -10.01
C PHE A 94 -9.41 -9.13 -11.50
N ALA A 95 -10.31 -9.58 -12.39
CA ALA A 95 -10.11 -9.47 -13.84
C ALA A 95 -9.98 -8.02 -14.29
N TRP A 96 -10.81 -7.11 -13.74
CA TRP A 96 -10.69 -5.67 -13.99
C TRP A 96 -9.33 -5.13 -13.55
N HIS A 97 -8.85 -5.51 -12.36
CA HIS A 97 -7.58 -5.04 -11.84
C HIS A 97 -6.40 -5.53 -12.71
N GLN A 98 -6.44 -6.78 -13.18
CA GLN A 98 -5.42 -7.31 -14.09
C GLN A 98 -5.46 -6.59 -15.45
N ALA A 99 -6.64 -6.41 -16.02
CA ALA A 99 -6.81 -5.70 -17.29
C ALA A 99 -6.34 -4.25 -17.19
N LYS A 100 -6.66 -3.55 -16.09
CA LYS A 100 -6.22 -2.18 -15.87
C LYS A 100 -4.71 -2.09 -15.69
N ALA A 101 -4.08 -3.02 -14.98
CA ALA A 101 -2.62 -3.05 -14.89
C ALA A 101 -1.99 -3.19 -16.27
N LYS A 102 -2.49 -4.11 -17.10
CA LYS A 102 -2.02 -4.28 -18.49
C LYS A 102 -2.18 -3.00 -19.31
N GLU A 103 -3.34 -2.36 -19.26
CA GLU A 103 -3.58 -1.08 -19.94
C GLU A 103 -2.60 0.01 -19.48
N LEU A 104 -2.29 0.09 -18.18
CA LEU A 104 -1.35 1.09 -17.66
C LEU A 104 0.08 0.83 -18.13
N HIS A 105 0.49 -0.43 -18.33
CA HIS A 105 1.79 -0.74 -18.94
C HIS A 105 1.92 -0.28 -20.39
N GLU A 106 0.81 -0.12 -21.12
CA GLU A 106 0.82 0.40 -22.49
C GLU A 106 1.06 1.93 -22.52
N ASN A 107 0.91 2.62 -21.38
CA ASN A 107 1.21 4.04 -21.27
C ASN A 107 2.69 4.28 -20.89
N PRO A 108 3.48 5.01 -21.70
CA PRO A 108 4.90 5.25 -21.43
C PRO A 108 5.21 5.89 -20.07
N GLU A 109 4.39 6.82 -19.57
CA GLU A 109 4.60 7.47 -18.26
C GLU A 109 4.50 6.44 -17.12
N PHE A 110 3.48 5.57 -17.19
CA PHE A 110 3.25 4.55 -16.17
C PHE A 110 4.30 3.44 -16.25
N GLU A 111 4.70 3.06 -17.45
CA GLU A 111 5.77 2.07 -17.65
C GLU A 111 7.13 2.60 -17.15
N GLU A 112 7.43 3.87 -17.39
CA GLU A 112 8.62 4.51 -16.83
C GLU A 112 8.56 4.52 -15.29
N LEU A 113 7.41 4.91 -14.72
CA LEU A 113 7.21 4.89 -13.27
C LEU A 113 7.37 3.47 -12.68
N TYR A 114 6.83 2.45 -13.34
CA TYR A 114 6.96 1.05 -12.94
C TYR A 114 8.42 0.61 -12.89
N LYS A 115 9.17 0.88 -13.97
CA LYS A 115 10.60 0.57 -14.06
C LYS A 115 11.38 1.28 -12.97
N ASN A 116 11.15 2.57 -12.79
CA ASN A 116 11.81 3.36 -11.74
C ASN A 116 11.50 2.81 -10.35
N ALA A 117 10.25 2.43 -10.07
CA ALA A 117 9.87 1.81 -8.79
C ALA A 117 10.66 0.51 -8.53
N LEU A 118 10.79 -0.36 -9.55
CA LEU A 118 11.49 -1.64 -9.40
C LEU A 118 13.01 -1.53 -9.39
N THR A 119 13.60 -0.51 -9.99
CA THR A 119 15.06 -0.32 -10.06
C THR A 119 15.60 0.59 -8.96
N THR A 120 14.75 1.38 -8.31
CA THR A 120 15.15 2.23 -7.19
C THR A 120 15.70 1.36 -6.07
N ARG A 121 16.98 1.57 -5.74
CA ARG A 121 17.67 0.95 -4.60
C ARG A 121 18.24 2.07 -3.76
N LEU A 122 17.78 2.14 -2.52
CA LEU A 122 18.18 3.14 -1.56
C LEU A 122 18.63 2.41 -0.30
N SER A 123 19.71 2.88 0.33
CA SER A 123 20.05 2.40 1.67
C SER A 123 18.99 2.82 2.68
N GLU A 124 18.97 2.21 3.86
CA GLU A 124 18.08 2.62 4.95
C GLU A 124 18.24 4.11 5.30
N LEU A 125 19.48 4.60 5.27
CA LEU A 125 19.80 6.02 5.51
C LEU A 125 19.26 6.91 4.40
N ASP A 126 19.40 6.51 3.14
CA ASP A 126 18.85 7.27 2.00
C ASP A 126 17.32 7.34 2.08
N ARG A 127 16.66 6.22 2.43
CA ARG A 127 15.20 6.16 2.59
C ARG A 127 14.73 7.02 3.76
N ALA A 128 15.44 6.98 4.90
CA ALA A 128 15.13 7.82 6.06
C ALA A 128 15.32 9.30 5.72
N GLY A 129 16.42 9.66 5.05
CA GLY A 129 16.68 11.02 4.56
C GLY A 129 15.60 11.51 3.59
N PHE A 130 15.23 10.70 2.61
CA PHE A 130 14.15 11.02 1.66
C PHE A 130 12.82 11.21 2.35
N SER A 131 12.49 10.35 3.31
CA SER A 131 11.22 10.41 4.03
C SER A 131 11.10 11.69 4.87
N LEU A 132 12.21 12.14 5.48
CA LEU A 132 12.28 13.37 6.27
C LEU A 132 12.28 14.64 5.40
N ALA A 133 12.92 14.61 4.23
CA ALA A 133 13.01 15.78 3.35
C ALA A 133 11.68 16.11 2.66
N LEU A 134 10.87 15.09 2.31
CA LEU A 134 9.61 15.26 1.59
C LEU A 134 8.43 15.72 2.46
N ASP A 135 8.52 15.59 3.79
CA ASP A 135 7.53 16.19 4.71
C ASP A 135 7.57 17.73 4.67
N LEU A 136 8.61 18.32 4.07
CA LEU A 136 8.76 19.76 3.88
C LEU A 136 8.18 20.28 2.55
N GLU A 137 7.88 19.40 1.60
CA GLU A 137 7.31 19.76 0.28
C GLU A 137 5.82 19.44 0.16
N SER A 138 5.19 19.01 1.26
CA SER A 138 3.75 18.72 1.33
C SER A 138 2.93 19.90 1.85
#